data_AF-A0AAD9X5T8-F1
#
_entry.id   AF-A0AAD9X5T8-F1
#
_cell.length_a   1.000
_cell.length_b   1.000
_cell.length_c   1.000
_cell.angle_alpha   90.00
_cell.angle_beta   90.00
_cell.angle_gamma   90.00
#
_symmetry.space_group_name_H-M   'P 1'
#
loop_
_entity.id
_entity.type
_entity.pdbx_description
1 polymer ?
#
loop_
_entity_poly.entity_id
_entity_poly.type
_entity_poly.pdbx_seq_one_letter_code
_entity_poly.pdbx_strand_id
1 'polypeptide(L)'
;MRRILTTDVVSLVKHRWFYAKRTKETNHLVRYVYNQIQFGGSVNVRVAAQHYYGNLIRKSVFNKRLFRDGSKDEGPGLEEEEHVYAIFRILHYLFSFCASDFFFPCLRWKFDLDGHERP
;
A
#
# COMPACT_ATOMS: atom_id res chain seq x y z
N MET A 1 15.75 -14.92 -4.48
CA MET A 1 14.77 -13.79 -4.47
C MET A 1 15.44 -12.43 -4.66
N ARG A 2 16.41 -12.02 -3.82
CA ARG A 2 17.04 -10.68 -3.91
C ARG A 2 17.56 -10.30 -5.30
N ARG A 3 18.25 -11.23 -5.99
CA ARG A 3 18.77 -11.01 -7.35
C ARG A 3 17.65 -10.67 -8.35
N ILE A 4 16.58 -11.44 -8.36
CA ILE A 4 15.41 -11.26 -9.25
C ILE A 4 14.75 -9.90 -8.99
N LEU A 5 14.58 -9.51 -7.73
CA LEU A 5 14.04 -8.19 -7.39
C LEU A 5 14.92 -7.07 -7.97
N THR A 6 16.23 -7.17 -7.78
CA THR A 6 17.17 -6.14 -8.26
C THR A 6 17.26 -6.06 -9.79
N THR A 7 17.12 -7.19 -10.51
CA THR A 7 17.22 -7.22 -11.97
C THR A 7 15.90 -6.90 -12.66
N ASP A 8 14.81 -7.46 -12.17
CA ASP A 8 13.54 -7.52 -12.91
C ASP A 8 12.48 -6.57 -12.38
N VAL A 9 12.64 -6.05 -11.16
CA VAL A 9 11.65 -5.16 -10.52
C VAL A 9 12.21 -3.75 -10.35
N VAL A 10 13.38 -3.61 -9.71
CA VAL A 10 13.92 -2.29 -9.33
C VAL A 10 15.13 -1.83 -10.16
N SER A 11 15.48 -2.52 -11.23
CA SER A 11 16.59 -2.11 -12.09
C SER A 11 16.31 -0.79 -12.82
N LEU A 12 17.38 -0.08 -13.19
CA LEU A 12 17.26 1.20 -13.92
C LEU A 12 16.47 1.04 -15.24
N VAL A 13 16.69 -0.07 -15.95
CA VAL A 13 15.98 -0.39 -17.19
C VAL A 13 14.49 -0.53 -16.93
N LYS A 14 14.10 -1.26 -15.88
CA LYS A 14 12.70 -1.43 -15.50
C LYS A 14 12.09 -0.12 -15.01
N HIS A 15 12.83 0.69 -14.27
CA HIS A 15 12.38 2.01 -13.84
C HIS A 15 12.04 2.94 -15.03
N ARG A 16 12.86 2.90 -16.10
CA ARG A 16 12.56 3.59 -17.37
C ARG A 16 11.37 2.97 -18.09
N TRP A 17 11.29 1.64 -18.15
CA TRP A 17 10.16 0.93 -18.75
C TRP A 17 8.82 1.27 -18.09
N PHE A 18 8.80 1.41 -16.76
CA PHE A 18 7.63 1.82 -15.99
C PHE A 18 7.36 3.32 -15.98
N TYR A 19 8.24 4.14 -16.57
CA TYR A 19 8.12 5.60 -16.53
C TYR A 19 6.76 6.08 -17.04
N ALA A 20 6.37 5.66 -18.26
CA ALA A 20 5.09 6.06 -18.84
C ALA A 20 3.88 5.64 -18.00
N LYS A 21 3.94 4.48 -17.32
CA LYS A 21 2.87 4.03 -16.42
C LYS A 21 2.77 4.91 -15.17
N ARG A 22 3.91 5.30 -14.59
CA ARG A 22 3.97 6.19 -13.42
C ARG A 22 3.49 7.59 -13.75
N THR A 23 3.94 8.16 -14.87
CA THR A 23 3.46 9.48 -15.33
C THR A 23 1.94 9.49 -15.49
N LYS A 24 1.37 8.44 -16.08
CA LYS A 24 -0.09 8.29 -16.17
C LYS A 24 -0.74 8.31 -14.79
N GLU A 25 -0.28 7.51 -13.83
CA GLU A 25 -0.91 7.48 -12.49
C GLU A 25 -0.71 8.79 -11.71
N THR A 26 0.43 9.46 -11.87
CA THR A 26 0.68 10.78 -11.28
C THR A 26 -0.30 11.82 -11.85
N ASN A 27 -0.58 11.80 -13.15
CA ASN A 27 -1.57 12.69 -13.74
C ASN A 27 -2.98 12.46 -13.15
N HIS A 28 -3.35 11.21 -12.84
CA HIS A 28 -4.62 10.91 -12.17
C HIS A 28 -4.65 11.45 -10.74
N LEU A 29 -3.55 11.34 -9.99
CA LEU A 29 -3.47 11.92 -8.64
C LEU A 29 -3.65 13.44 -8.68
N VAL A 30 -2.97 14.13 -9.60
CA VAL A 30 -3.10 15.59 -9.75
C VAL A 30 -4.54 15.97 -10.11
N ARG A 31 -5.17 15.24 -11.04
CA ARG A 31 -6.56 15.48 -11.43
C ARG A 31 -7.54 15.24 -10.27
N TYR A 32 -7.32 14.19 -9.49
CA TYR A 32 -8.12 13.91 -8.28
C TYR A 32 -8.03 15.04 -7.26
N VAL A 33 -6.83 15.51 -6.95
CA VAL A 33 -6.60 16.63 -6.01
C VAL A 33 -7.25 17.91 -6.54
N TYR A 34 -7.08 18.21 -7.82
CA TYR A 34 -7.68 19.38 -8.45
C TYR A 34 -9.21 19.35 -8.39
N ASN A 35 -9.82 18.21 -8.74
CA ASN A 35 -11.27 18.05 -8.68
C ASN A 35 -11.79 18.23 -7.24
N GLN A 36 -11.12 17.64 -6.25
CA GLN A 36 -11.50 17.81 -4.84
C GLN A 36 -11.49 19.28 -4.41
N ILE A 37 -10.48 20.05 -4.81
CA ILE A 37 -10.39 21.50 -4.51
C ILE A 37 -11.49 22.28 -5.26
N GLN A 38 -11.74 21.95 -6.53
CA GLN A 38 -12.78 22.59 -7.35
C GLN A 38 -14.18 22.43 -6.76
N PHE A 39 -14.48 21.26 -6.19
CA PHE A 39 -15.77 21.00 -5.53
C PHE A 39 -15.83 21.51 -4.07
N GLY A 40 -14.83 22.28 -3.62
CA GLY A 40 -14.77 22.82 -2.25
C GLY A 40 -14.49 21.75 -1.18
N GLY A 41 -14.02 20.57 -1.59
CA GLY A 41 -13.67 19.47 -0.72
C GLY A 41 -12.29 19.62 -0.07
N SER A 42 -12.08 18.87 1.01
CA SER A 42 -10.75 18.71 1.62
C SER A 42 -10.13 17.38 1.16
N VAL A 43 -8.82 17.39 0.89
CA VAL A 43 -8.11 16.18 0.45
C VAL A 43 -7.44 15.51 1.64
N ASN A 44 -7.87 14.30 1.95
CA ASN A 44 -7.13 13.45 2.88
C ASN A 44 -5.86 12.92 2.20
N VAL A 45 -4.71 13.55 2.50
CA VAL A 45 -3.41 13.22 1.90
C VAL A 45 -3.01 11.77 2.15
N ARG A 46 -3.37 11.20 3.31
CA ARG A 46 -3.08 9.79 3.63
C ARG A 46 -3.78 8.87 2.65
N VAL A 47 -5.09 9.06 2.48
CA VAL A 47 -5.91 8.25 1.57
C VAL A 47 -5.42 8.42 0.13
N ALA A 48 -5.22 9.67 -0.31
CA ALA A 48 -4.73 9.97 -1.65
C ALA A 48 -3.37 9.30 -1.95
N ALA A 49 -2.42 9.35 -1.02
CA ALA A 49 -1.12 8.71 -1.15
C ALA A 49 -1.24 7.18 -1.18
N GLN A 50 -2.01 6.59 -0.27
CA GLN A 50 -2.22 5.15 -0.21
C GLN A 50 -2.82 4.61 -1.52
N HIS A 51 -3.82 5.29 -2.06
CA HIS A 51 -4.42 4.95 -3.35
C HIS A 51 -3.46 5.10 -4.52
N TYR A 52 -2.67 6.17 -4.56
CA TYR A 52 -1.64 6.36 -5.59
C TYR A 52 -0.65 5.20 -5.61
N TYR A 53 -0.11 4.81 -4.44
CA TYR A 53 0.84 3.71 -4.35
C TYR A 53 0.21 2.37 -4.70
N GLY A 54 -1.00 2.09 -4.21
CA GLY A 54 -1.73 0.87 -4.53
C GLY A 54 -1.96 0.70 -6.03
N ASN A 55 -2.45 1.76 -6.67
CA ASN A 55 -2.68 1.75 -8.12
C ASN A 55 -1.39 1.66 -8.92
N LEU A 56 -0.31 2.34 -8.50
CA LEU A 56 0.98 2.30 -9.18
C LEU A 56 1.57 0.91 -9.16
N ILE A 57 1.53 0.21 -8.02
CA ILE A 57 2.00 -1.17 -7.89
C ILE A 57 1.15 -2.09 -8.76
N ARG A 58 -0.18 -1.98 -8.70
CA ARG A 58 -1.10 -2.78 -9.52
C ARG A 58 -0.87 -2.57 -11.02
N LYS A 59 -0.69 -1.31 -11.44
CA LYS A 59 -0.42 -0.94 -12.84
C LYS A 59 0.96 -1.41 -13.30
N SER A 60 1.94 -1.42 -12.41
CA SER A 60 3.28 -1.92 -12.71
C SER A 60 3.28 -3.44 -12.88
N VAL A 61 2.67 -4.17 -11.94
CA VAL A 61 2.70 -5.64 -11.88
C VAL A 61 1.70 -6.29 -12.83
N PHE A 62 0.43 -5.88 -12.77
CA PHE A 62 -0.67 -6.51 -13.50
C PHE A 62 -1.09 -5.74 -14.75
N ASN A 63 -0.54 -4.55 -14.97
CA ASN A 63 -0.97 -3.60 -16.01
C ASN A 63 -2.45 -3.16 -15.92
N LYS A 64 -3.14 -3.56 -14.84
CA LYS A 64 -4.51 -3.17 -14.51
C LYS A 64 -4.49 -2.01 -13.52
N ARG A 65 -5.37 -1.04 -13.72
CA ARG A 65 -5.54 0.10 -12.79
C ARG A 65 -6.65 -0.22 -11.79
N LEU A 66 -7.79 -0.65 -12.31
CA LEU A 66 -9.01 -0.92 -11.57
C LEU A 66 -9.32 -2.43 -11.63
N PHE A 67 -9.91 -2.98 -10.57
CA PHE A 67 -10.43 -4.34 -10.52
C PHE A 67 -11.69 -4.51 -11.37
N ARG A 68 -12.50 -3.44 -11.51
CA ARG A 68 -13.70 -3.35 -12.35
C ARG A 68 -13.65 -2.14 -13.29
N ASP A 69 -14.60 -2.02 -14.22
CA ASP A 69 -14.79 -0.77 -14.96
C ASP A 69 -14.97 0.40 -13.98
N GLY A 70 -14.19 1.46 -14.20
CA GLY A 70 -14.05 2.57 -13.26
C GLY A 70 -15.38 3.22 -12.89
N SER A 71 -15.42 3.81 -11.70
CA SER A 71 -16.54 4.65 -11.31
C SER A 71 -16.71 5.81 -12.30
N LYS A 72 -17.95 6.22 -12.56
CA LYS A 72 -18.27 7.36 -13.46
C LYS A 72 -17.61 8.67 -13.01
N ASP A 73 -17.27 8.75 -11.73
CA ASP A 73 -16.72 9.94 -11.09
C ASP A 73 -15.18 10.00 -11.12
N GLU A 74 -14.53 9.08 -11.85
CA GLU A 74 -13.05 8.95 -11.95
C GLU A 74 -12.32 8.71 -10.61
N GLY A 75 -13.07 8.60 -9.51
CA GLY A 75 -12.60 8.34 -8.16
C GLY A 75 -12.29 6.87 -7.90
N PRO A 76 -11.61 6.55 -6.78
CA PRO A 76 -11.41 5.16 -6.37
C PRO A 76 -12.76 4.46 -6.25
N GLY A 77 -12.88 3.26 -6.84
CA GLY A 77 -14.04 2.42 -6.59
C GLY A 77 -14.04 1.89 -5.16
N LEU A 78 -15.21 1.52 -4.64
CA LEU A 78 -15.32 0.98 -3.28
C LEU A 78 -14.42 -0.25 -3.06
N GLU A 79 -14.38 -1.17 -4.05
CA GLU A 79 -13.49 -2.33 -4.04
C GLU A 79 -12.00 -1.95 -3.97
N GLU A 80 -11.61 -0.83 -4.59
CA GLU A 80 -10.23 -0.34 -4.59
C GLU A 80 -9.83 0.20 -3.23
N GLU A 81 -10.73 0.93 -2.58
CA GLU A 81 -10.54 1.50 -1.27
C GLU A 81 -10.41 0.42 -0.21
N GLU A 82 -11.30 -0.57 -0.21
CA GLU A 82 -11.21 -1.72 0.68
C GLU A 82 -9.93 -2.51 0.48
N HIS A 83 -9.51 -2.72 -0.77
CA HIS A 83 -8.29 -3.46 -1.07
C HIS A 83 -7.04 -2.72 -0.58
N VAL A 84 -6.93 -1.41 -0.86
CA VAL A 84 -5.82 -0.58 -0.39
C VAL A 84 -5.81 -0.53 1.13
N TYR A 85 -6.96 -0.31 1.75
CA TYR A 85 -7.10 -0.33 3.21
C TYR A 85 -6.64 -1.65 3.82
N ALA A 86 -7.06 -2.79 3.26
CA ALA A 86 -6.66 -4.12 3.71
C ALA A 86 -5.15 -4.32 3.60
N ILE A 87 -4.52 -3.91 2.49
CA ILE A 87 -3.05 -4.01 2.33
C ILE A 87 -2.33 -3.20 3.40
N PHE A 88 -2.71 -1.94 3.61
CA PHE A 88 -2.06 -1.10 4.62
C PHE A 88 -2.32 -1.60 6.04
N ARG A 89 -3.47 -2.20 6.30
CA ARG A 89 -3.78 -2.86 7.58
C ARG A 89 -2.90 -4.09 7.81
N ILE A 90 -2.70 -4.93 6.80
CA ILE A 90 -1.78 -6.07 6.88
C ILE A 90 -0.35 -5.60 7.09
N LEU A 91 0.09 -4.57 6.35
CA LEU A 91 1.42 -3.97 6.54
C LEU A 91 1.60 -3.44 7.96
N HIS A 92 0.60 -2.75 8.51
CA HIS A 92 0.64 -2.28 9.89
C HIS A 92 0.85 -3.42 10.87
N TYR A 93 0.09 -4.52 10.75
CA TYR A 93 0.30 -5.70 11.59
C TYR A 93 1.65 -6.37 11.35
N LEU A 94 2.12 -6.44 10.11
CA LEU A 94 3.44 -6.99 9.78
C LEU A 94 4.58 -6.24 10.50
N PHE A 95 4.50 -4.90 10.54
CA PHE A 95 5.47 -4.07 11.25
C PHE A 95 5.22 -3.99 12.76
N SER A 96 4.06 -4.43 13.24
CA SER A 96 3.76 -4.54 14.67
C SER A 96 4.31 -5.84 15.28
N PHE A 97 4.76 -6.81 14.47
CA PHE A 97 5.44 -8.00 14.96
C PHE A 97 6.76 -7.61 15.61
N CYS A 98 6.88 -7.87 16.92
CA CYS A 98 8.13 -7.74 17.64
C CYS A 98 8.88 -9.08 17.63
N ALA A 99 10.21 -9.04 17.80
CA ALA A 99 11.02 -10.25 17.95
C ALA A 99 10.48 -11.14 19.10
N SER A 100 9.91 -10.53 20.14
CA SER A 100 9.21 -11.23 21.21
C SER A 100 8.18 -12.25 20.71
N ASP A 101 7.41 -11.92 19.68
CA ASP A 101 6.34 -12.79 19.13
C ASP A 101 6.89 -14.08 18.52
N PHE A 102 8.16 -14.08 18.08
CA PHE A 102 8.87 -15.28 17.60
C PHE A 102 9.54 -16.08 18.73
N PHE A 103 10.05 -15.39 19.76
CA PHE A 103 10.81 -16.01 20.85
C PHE A 103 9.93 -16.51 22.03
N PHE A 104 8.60 -16.55 21.84
CA PHE A 104 7.63 -16.83 22.89
C PHE A 104 7.55 -18.28 23.43
N PRO A 105 8.07 -19.36 22.79
CA PRO A 105 8.07 -20.67 23.45
C PRO A 105 9.14 -20.79 24.56
N CYS A 106 10.31 -20.16 24.37
CA CYS A 106 11.45 -20.30 25.29
C CYS A 106 11.57 -19.17 26.31
N LEU A 107 11.06 -17.96 26.00
CA LEU A 107 11.11 -16.81 26.93
C LEU A 107 9.92 -16.75 27.88
N ARG A 108 8.75 -17.30 27.51
CA ARG A 108 7.56 -17.34 28.38
C ARG A 108 7.79 -18.12 29.69
N TRP A 109 8.75 -19.04 29.69
CA TRP A 109 9.11 -19.82 30.89
C TRP A 109 10.15 -19.12 31.79
N LYS A 110 10.90 -18.13 31.28
CA LYS A 110 12.02 -17.52 32.01
C LYS A 110 11.87 -16.02 32.33
N PHE A 111 11.00 -15.32 31.62
CA PHE A 111 10.77 -13.90 31.82
C PHE A 111 9.27 -13.62 31.69
N ASP A 112 8.52 -13.88 32.77
CA ASP A 112 7.23 -13.25 32.99
C ASP A 112 7.47 -11.77 33.35
N LEU A 113 7.79 -10.96 32.34
CA LEU A 113 7.98 -9.51 32.49
C LEU A 113 6.66 -8.74 32.55
N ASP A 114 5.57 -9.35 32.04
CA ASP A 114 4.24 -8.74 32.01
C ASP A 114 3.37 -9.15 33.21
N GLY A 115 3.86 -10.00 34.11
CA GLY A 115 3.19 -10.35 35.36
C GLY A 115 1.78 -10.90 35.16
N HIS A 116 1.57 -11.63 34.05
CA HIS A 116 0.23 -12.05 33.64
C HIS A 116 -0.20 -13.37 34.30
N GLU A 117 0.70 -14.02 35.03
CA GLU A 117 0.39 -15.17 35.87
C GLU A 117 0.50 -14.74 37.35
N ARG A 118 -0.65 -14.45 37.95
CA ARG A 118 -0.83 -14.47 39.40
C ARG A 118 -1.43 -15.84 39.79
N PRO A 119 -1.11 -16.33 40.99
CA PRO A 119 -0.81 -17.72 41.32
C PRO A 119 -1.97 -18.72 41.15
#